data_AF-A0A8T2FR88-F1
#
_entry.id   AF-A0A8T2FR88-F1
#
_cell.length_a   1.000
_cell.length_b   1.000
_cell.length_c   1.000
_cell.angle_alpha   90.00
_cell.angle_beta   90.00
_cell.angle_gamma   90.00
#
_symmetry.space_group_name_H-M   'P 1'
#
loop_
_entity.id
_entity.type
_entity.pdbx_description
1 polymer ?
#
loop_
_entity_poly.entity_id
_entity_poly.type
_entity_poly.pdbx_seq_one_letter_code
_entity_poly.pdbx_strand_id
1 'polypeptide(L)'
;AARNADLSLPMRLQCNNCDNIMSKGTKFTSRVEDVIGETYLGIKIFRFQIQCTNCSHEMKFRTDPKNADFIIESGATRLLYPD
;
A
#
# COMPACT_ATOMS: atom_id res chain seq x y z
N ALA A 1 15.19 -3.45 -8.74
CA ALA A 1 15.06 -2.11 -9.35
C ALA A 1 13.72 -1.52 -8.92
N ALA A 2 13.75 -0.37 -8.23
CA ALA A 2 12.53 0.33 -7.85
C ALA A 2 11.91 1.00 -9.08
N ARG A 3 10.61 0.80 -9.31
CA ARG A 3 9.88 1.41 -10.42
C ARG A 3 8.64 2.13 -9.93
N ASN A 4 8.29 3.23 -10.58
CA ASN A 4 7.04 3.92 -10.30
C ASN A 4 5.91 3.17 -11.00
N ALA A 5 4.81 2.91 -10.30
CA ALA A 5 3.61 2.31 -10.85
C ALA A 5 2.38 2.98 -10.26
N ASP A 6 1.40 3.23 -11.12
CA ASP A 6 0.10 3.73 -10.70
C ASP A 6 -0.71 2.59 -10.07
N LEU A 7 -1.12 2.80 -8.83
CA LEU A 7 -1.96 1.87 -8.08
C LEU A 7 -3.29 2.54 -7.76
N SER A 8 -4.38 1.80 -7.95
CA SER A 8 -5.69 2.18 -7.42
C SER A 8 -5.92 1.45 -6.10
N LEU A 9 -6.26 2.19 -5.03
CA LEU A 9 -6.48 1.57 -3.73
C LEU A 9 -7.73 0.69 -3.75
N PRO A 10 -7.63 -0.62 -3.42
CA PRO A 10 -8.80 -1.50 -3.35
C PRO A 10 -9.61 -1.30 -2.06
N MET A 11 -9.07 -0.60 -1.08
CA MET A 11 -9.63 -0.42 0.27
C MET A 11 -9.39 1.01 0.80
N ARG A 12 -10.14 1.38 1.84
CA ARG A 12 -9.94 2.66 2.53
C ARG A 12 -8.70 2.58 3.44
N LEU A 13 -7.84 3.58 3.35
CA LEU A 13 -6.63 3.71 4.17
C LEU A 13 -6.63 5.04 4.91
N GLN A 14 -6.29 5.03 6.19
CA GLN A 14 -6.09 6.23 6.99
C GLN A 14 -4.61 6.47 7.20
N CYS A 15 -4.13 7.68 6.95
CA CYS A 15 -2.75 8.06 7.23
C CYS A 15 -2.55 8.25 8.73
N ASN A 16 -1.53 7.62 9.31
CA ASN A 16 -1.26 7.73 10.74
C ASN A 16 -0.64 9.08 11.15
N ASN A 17 -0.25 9.92 10.19
CA ASN A 17 0.43 11.19 10.46
C ASN A 17 -0.50 12.41 10.42
N CYS A 18 -1.53 12.40 9.57
CA CYS A 18 -2.46 13.53 9.41
C CYS A 18 -3.92 13.11 9.47
N ASP A 19 -4.20 11.86 9.83
CA ASP A 19 -5.54 11.26 9.87
C ASP A 19 -6.33 11.36 8.56
N ASN A 20 -5.67 11.70 7.44
CA ASN A 20 -6.35 11.79 6.15
C ASN A 20 -6.79 10.40 5.69
N ILE A 21 -8.06 10.29 5.33
CA ILE A 21 -8.67 9.05 4.85
C ILE A 21 -8.66 9.05 3.32
N MET A 22 -8.01 8.05 2.76
CA MET A 22 -7.98 7.77 1.33
C MET A 22 -9.07 6.76 1.01
N SER A 23 -9.98 7.16 0.12
CA SER A 23 -11.10 6.34 -0.30
C SER A 23 -10.67 5.21 -1.24
N LYS A 24 -11.50 4.16 -1.31
CA LYS A 24 -11.35 3.11 -2.32
C LYS A 24 -11.42 3.73 -3.72
N GLY A 25 -10.52 3.32 -4.60
CA GLY A 25 -10.44 3.79 -5.99
C GLY A 25 -9.57 5.03 -6.20
N THR A 26 -9.04 5.65 -5.13
CA THR A 26 -8.09 6.75 -5.28
C THR A 26 -6.80 6.23 -5.93
N LYS A 27 -6.35 6.96 -6.96
CA LYS A 27 -5.14 6.65 -7.73
C LYS A 27 -3.94 7.29 -7.05
N PHE A 28 -2.90 6.50 -6.80
CA PHE A 28 -1.63 6.97 -6.29
C PHE A 28 -0.52 6.50 -7.19
N THR A 29 0.44 7.38 -7.43
CA THR A 29 1.73 6.96 -7.96
C THR A 29 2.51 6.34 -6.81
N SER A 30 2.68 5.02 -6.88
CA SER A 30 3.41 4.24 -5.88
C SER A 30 4.79 3.87 -6.40
N ARG A 31 5.78 3.81 -5.51
CA ARG A 31 7.09 3.25 -5.84
C ARG A 31 7.09 1.77 -5.45
N VAL A 32 7.26 0.91 -6.44
CA VAL A 32 7.23 -0.54 -6.30
C VAL A 32 8.66 -1.05 -6.22
N GLU A 33 8.95 -1.75 -5.13
CA GLU A 33 10.21 -2.46 -4.91
C GLU A 33 9.97 -3.97 -4.79
N ASP A 34 10.87 -4.76 -5.37
CA ASP A 34 10.87 -6.22 -5.25
C ASP A 34 11.41 -6.59 -3.86
N VAL A 35 10.65 -7.33 -3.07
CA VAL A 35 11.13 -7.81 -1.75
C VAL A 35 11.98 -9.05 -1.99
N ILE A 36 13.29 -8.83 -2.14
CA ILE A 36 14.26 -9.90 -2.39
C ILE A 36 14.34 -10.79 -1.15
N GLY A 37 13.93 -12.05 -1.27
CA GLY A 37 13.98 -13.05 -0.20
C GLY A 37 12.61 -13.51 0.31
N GLU A 38 11.53 -12.78 0.01
CA GLU A 38 10.16 -13.20 0.30
C GLU A 38 9.45 -13.60 -1.00
N THR A 39 9.54 -14.90 -1.34
CA THR A 39 8.72 -15.51 -2.39
C THR A 39 7.73 -16.47 -1.78
N TYR A 40 6.44 -16.25 -2.06
CA TYR A 40 5.39 -17.15 -1.61
C TYR A 40 5.09 -18.14 -2.73
N LEU A 41 5.49 -19.41 -2.58
CA LEU A 41 5.28 -20.47 -3.59
C LEU A 41 5.82 -20.09 -4.99
N GLY A 42 6.90 -19.31 -5.06
CA GLY A 42 7.46 -18.80 -6.32
C GLY A 42 6.86 -17.48 -6.83
N ILE A 43 5.83 -16.95 -6.16
CA ILE A 43 5.25 -15.64 -6.44
C ILE A 43 6.08 -14.57 -5.72
N LYS A 44 6.50 -13.54 -6.48
CA LYS A 44 7.25 -12.41 -5.93
C LYS A 44 6.34 -11.48 -5.13
N ILE A 45 6.79 -11.10 -3.94
CA ILE A 45 6.11 -10.09 -3.13
C ILE A 45 6.67 -8.71 -3.49
N PHE A 46 5.77 -7.76 -3.72
CA PHE A 46 6.11 -6.39 -4.05
C PHE A 46 5.77 -5.48 -2.88
N ARG A 47 6.70 -4.60 -2.54
CA ARG A 47 6.52 -3.53 -1.58
C ARG A 47 6.17 -2.26 -2.33
N PHE A 48 5.04 -1.69 -2.00
CA PHE A 48 4.53 -0.43 -2.52
C PHE A 48 4.76 0.66 -1.48
N GLN A 49 5.39 1.74 -1.91
CA GLN A 49 5.59 2.96 -1.14
C GLN A 49 4.71 4.04 -1.76
N ILE A 50 3.75 4.56 -1.01
CA ILE A 50 2.91 5.68 -1.42
C ILE A 50 3.15 6.87 -0.50
N GLN A 51 2.84 8.06 -0.98
CA GLN A 51 2.88 9.27 -0.18
C GLN A 51 1.45 9.77 0.04
N CYS A 52 1.17 10.23 1.25
CA CYS A 52 -0.12 10.84 1.56
C CYS A 52 -0.29 12.13 0.73
N THR A 53 -1.46 12.32 0.13
CA THR A 53 -1.77 13.53 -0.66
C THR A 53 -1.82 14.80 0.18
N ASN A 54 -2.02 14.69 1.49
CA ASN A 54 -2.17 15.84 2.37
C ASN A 54 -0.85 16.24 3.06
N CYS A 55 -0.12 15.26 3.61
CA CYS A 55 1.08 15.51 4.42
C CYS A 55 2.38 14.96 3.81
N SER A 56 2.33 14.39 2.62
CA SER A 56 3.47 13.75 1.94
C SER A 56 4.18 12.67 2.78
N HIS A 57 3.49 12.13 3.79
CA HIS A 57 4.03 11.09 4.64
C HIS A 57 4.16 9.78 3.87
N GLU A 58 5.30 9.12 4.01
CA GLU A 58 5.59 7.85 3.34
C GLU A 58 4.87 6.70 4.04
N MET A 59 4.10 5.95 3.27
CA MET A 59 3.35 4.79 3.74
C MET A 59 3.78 3.57 2.93
N LYS A 60 4.03 2.47 3.62
CA LYS A 60 4.57 1.23 3.05
C LYS A 60 3.58 0.11 3.25
N PHE A 61 3.31 -0.63 2.18
CA PHE A 61 2.49 -1.82 2.21
C PHE A 61 3.01 -2.83 1.20
N ARG A 62 2.69 -4.10 1.41
CA ARG A 62 3.13 -5.21 0.55
C ARG A 62 1.93 -6.02 0.08
N THR A 63 2.05 -6.62 -1.09
CA THR A 63 1.05 -7.57 -1.57
C THR A 63 1.16 -8.89 -0.83
N ASP A 64 0.01 -9.44 -0.41
CA ASP A 64 -0.07 -10.79 0.14
C ASP A 64 -0.71 -11.72 -0.90
N PRO A 65 0.09 -12.49 -1.66
CA PRO A 65 -0.43 -13.37 -2.71
C PRO A 65 -1.26 -14.53 -2.14
N LYS A 66 -1.12 -14.86 -0.86
CA LYS A 66 -1.87 -15.93 -0.20
C LYS A 66 -3.34 -15.57 -0.02
N ASN A 67 -3.63 -14.33 0.41
CA ASN A 67 -4.98 -13.85 0.66
C ASN A 67 -5.51 -12.92 -0.44
N ALA A 68 -4.72 -12.68 -1.49
CA ALA A 68 -5.01 -11.68 -2.52
C ALA A 68 -5.33 -10.29 -1.93
N ASP A 69 -4.66 -9.96 -0.82
CA ASP A 69 -4.90 -8.76 -0.02
C ASP A 69 -3.60 -7.93 0.09
N PHE A 70 -3.64 -6.82 0.81
CA PHE A 70 -2.51 -5.92 1.00
C PHE A 70 -2.24 -5.78 2.49
N ILE A 71 -1.00 -6.06 2.89
CA ILE A 71 -0.56 -5.93 4.27
C ILE A 71 0.15 -4.59 4.41
N ILE A 72 -0.36 -3.74 5.29
CA ILE A 72 0.29 -2.48 5.62
C ILE A 72 1.49 -2.76 6.51
N GLU A 73 2.67 -2.30 6.11
CA GLU A 73 3.87 -2.40 6.94
C GLU A 73 4.04 -1.18 7.83
N SER A 74 3.77 0.03 7.33
CA SER A 74 3.92 1.28 8.11
C SER A 74 3.23 2.49 7.50
N GLY A 75 2.94 3.48 8.34
CA GLY A 75 2.46 4.83 7.94
C GLY A 75 0.97 4.94 7.63
N ALA A 76 0.25 3.82 7.54
CA ALA A 76 -1.19 3.80 7.33
C ALA A 76 -1.89 2.76 8.20
N THR A 77 -3.20 2.92 8.33
CA THR A 77 -4.10 1.94 8.96
C THR A 77 -5.23 1.62 7.99
N ARG A 78 -5.56 0.33 7.85
CA ARG A 78 -6.69 -0.12 7.03
C ARG A 78 -7.98 0.16 7.78
N LEU A 79 -8.89 0.89 7.15
CA LEU A 79 -10.24 1.08 7.68
C LEU A 79 -11.13 -0.08 7.23
N LEU A 80 -11.58 -0.90 8.19
CA LEU A 80 -12.41 -2.09 7.96
C LEU A 80 -13.92 -1.82 8.10
N TYR A 81 -14.32 -0.64 8.59
CA TYR A 81 -15.71 -0.37 8.89
C TYR A 81 -16.55 -0.23 7.60
N PRO A 82 -17.65 -0.99 7.44
CA PRO A 82 -18.77 -0.52 6.64
C PRO A 82 -19.36 0.70 7.36
N ASP A 83 -19.68 1.75 6.61
CA ASP A 83 -20.54 2.81 7.14
C ASP A 83 -21.93 2.23 7.41
#